data_AF-A0A4Q3Y4H8-F1
#
_entry.id   AF-A0A4Q3Y4H8-F1
#
_cell.length_a   1.000
_cell.length_b   1.000
_cell.length_c   1.000
_cell.angle_alpha   90.00
_cell.angle_beta   90.00
_cell.angle_gamma   90.00
#
_symmetry.space_group_name_H-M   'P 1'
#
loop_
_entity.id
_entity.type
_entity.pdbx_description
1 polymer ?
#
loop_
_entity_poly.entity_id
_entity_poly.type
_entity_poly.pdbx_seq_one_letter_code
_entity_poly.pdbx_strand_id
1 'polypeptide(L)' 'MSNDRIEGSARQAEGSIKEAAGKLTGDAKLQAEGKADKAAGKIQNAVGGVKDALSGKDDHK' A
#
# COMPACT_ATOMS: atom_id res chain seq x y z
N MET A 1 -11.00 16.78 16.65
CA MET A 1 -11.62 15.91 15.61
C MET A 1 -11.67 16.58 14.23
N SER A 2 -10.69 17.39 13.83
CA SER A 2 -10.73 18.04 12.51
C SER A 2 -9.43 17.91 11.70
N ASN A 3 -8.32 17.50 12.33
CA ASN A 3 -7.03 17.42 11.65
C ASN A 3 -6.85 16.09 10.90
N ASP A 4 -7.33 14.97 11.45
CA ASP A 4 -7.19 13.64 10.84
C ASP A 4 -7.93 13.47 9.51
N ARG A 5 -9.10 14.10 9.32
CA ARG A 5 -9.83 14.03 8.03
C ARG A 5 -9.14 14.85 6.94
N ILE A 6 -8.54 15.98 7.32
CA ILE A 6 -7.82 16.85 6.38
C ILE A 6 -6.51 16.17 6.00
N GLU A 7 -5.81 15.56 6.94
CA GLU A 7 -4.57 14.82 6.68
C GLU A 7 -4.82 13.55 5.85
N GLY A 8 -5.91 12.84 6.10
CA GLY A 8 -6.36 11.72 5.26
C GLY A 8 -6.67 12.16 3.82
N SER A 9 -7.41 13.26 3.67
CA SER A 9 -7.76 13.81 2.35
C SER A 9 -6.54 14.35 1.60
N ALA A 10 -5.62 15.00 2.31
CA ALA A 10 -4.37 15.52 1.77
C ALA A 10 -3.47 14.38 1.28
N ARG A 11 -3.29 13.32 2.07
CA ARG A 11 -2.54 12.12 1.65
C ARG A 11 -3.18 11.42 0.46
N GLN A 12 -4.51 11.37 0.41
CA GLN A 12 -5.23 10.75 -0.70
C GLN A 12 -5.09 11.56 -1.99
N ALA A 13 -5.12 12.89 -1.89
CA ALA A 13 -4.82 13.78 -3.00
C ALA A 13 -3.36 13.66 -3.46
N GLU A 14 -2.40 13.66 -2.54
CA GLU A 14 -0.97 13.48 -2.84
C GLU A 14 -0.68 12.14 -3.53
N GLY A 15 -1.31 11.06 -3.05
CA GLY A 15 -1.20 9.74 -3.66
C GLY A 15 -1.75 9.72 -5.09
N SER A 16 -2.91 10.35 -5.31
CA SER A 16 -3.52 10.46 -6.64
C SER A 16 -2.64 11.27 -7.60
N ILE A 17 -2.02 12.34 -7.11
CA ILE A 17 -1.10 13.18 -7.89
C ILE A 17 0.18 12.39 -8.24
N LYS A 18 0.76 11.67 -7.28
CA LYS A 18 1.95 10.81 -7.52
C LYS A 18 1.64 9.67 -8.50
N GLU A 19 0.46 9.05 -8.41
CA GLU A 19 0.04 8.03 -9.37
C GLU A 19 -0.17 8.61 -10.77
N ALA A 20 -0.81 9.77 -10.87
CA ALA A 20 -1.01 10.46 -12.15
C ALA A 20 0.32 10.88 -12.76
N ALA A 21 1.21 11.49 -11.97
CA ALA A 21 2.55 11.90 -12.39
C ALA A 21 3.40 10.69 -12.79
N GLY A 22 3.36 9.59 -12.03
CA GLY A 22 4.07 8.35 -12.38
C GLY A 22 3.56 7.71 -13.68
N LYS A 23 2.26 7.83 -13.99
CA LYS A 23 1.70 7.40 -15.28
C LYS A 23 2.08 8.35 -16.42
N LEU A 24 2.09 9.66 -16.18
CA LEU A 24 2.38 10.70 -17.18
C LEU A 24 3.85 10.78 -17.55
N THR A 25 4.75 10.66 -16.56
CA THR A 25 6.20 10.71 -16.76
C THR A 25 6.72 9.44 -17.46
N GLY A 26 5.90 8.39 -17.56
CA GLY A 26 6.29 7.15 -18.22
C GLY A 26 7.48 6.47 -17.54
N ASP A 27 7.69 6.70 -16.25
CA ASP A 27 8.73 6.04 -15.48
C ASP A 27 8.34 4.57 -15.32
N ALA A 28 8.72 3.78 -16.32
CA ALA A 28 8.65 2.32 -16.29
C ALA A 28 9.30 1.79 -15.00
N LYS A 29 10.29 2.50 -14.47
CA LYS A 29 10.92 2.25 -13.18
C LYS A 29 9.94 2.41 -12.01
N LEU A 30 9.19 3.51 -11.93
CA LEU A 30 8.19 3.74 -10.87
C LEU A 30 6.98 2.80 -10.98
N GLN A 31 6.55 2.50 -12.21
CA GLN A 31 5.50 1.49 -12.45
C GLN A 31 5.99 0.07 -12.11
N ALA A 32 7.24 -0.27 -12.43
CA ALA A 32 7.82 -1.57 -12.12
C ALA A 32 8.05 -1.74 -10.63
N GLU A 33 8.60 -0.73 -9.95
CA GLU A 33 8.75 -0.70 -8.49
C GLU A 33 7.38 -0.85 -7.81
N GLY A 34 6.37 -0.08 -8.22
CA GLY A 34 5.02 -0.20 -7.65
C GLY A 34 4.33 -1.56 -7.91
N LYS A 35 4.59 -2.20 -9.06
CA LYS A 35 4.10 -3.57 -9.34
C LYS A 35 4.86 -4.62 -8.53
N ALA A 36 6.18 -4.46 -8.37
CA ALA A 36 7.02 -5.34 -7.57
C ALA A 36 6.63 -5.25 -6.08
N ASP A 37 6.43 -4.05 -5.54
CA ASP A 37 5.95 -3.82 -4.18
C ASP A 37 4.57 -4.43 -3.95
N LYS A 38 3.63 -4.27 -4.89
CA LYS A 38 2.32 -4.94 -4.80
C LYS A 38 2.44 -6.46 -4.79
N ALA A 39 3.35 -7.03 -5.57
CA ALA A 39 3.58 -8.47 -5.60
C ALA A 39 4.21 -8.95 -4.28
N ALA A 40 5.25 -8.26 -3.81
CA ALA A 40 5.91 -8.55 -2.54
C ALA A 40 4.93 -8.43 -1.36
N GLY A 41 4.12 -7.37 -1.31
CA GLY A 41 3.10 -7.17 -0.29
C GLY A 41 2.03 -8.26 -0.30
N LYS A 42 1.58 -8.71 -1.48
CA LYS A 42 0.65 -9.86 -1.59
C LYS A 42 1.26 -11.16 -1.07
N ILE A 43 2.54 -11.40 -1.38
CA ILE A 43 3.27 -12.58 -0.90
C ILE A 43 3.44 -12.51 0.62
N GLN A 44 3.84 -11.36 1.16
CA GLN A 44 3.97 -11.15 2.60
C GLN A 44 2.62 -11.29 3.32
N ASN A 45 1.53 -10.81 2.73
CA ASN A 45 0.20 -10.93 3.32
C ASN A 45 -0.30 -12.38 3.29
N ALA A 46 -0.03 -13.11 2.20
CA ALA A 46 -0.36 -14.53 2.11
C ALA A 46 0.47 -15.38 3.07
N VAL A 47 1.80 -15.17 3.12
CA VAL A 47 2.69 -15.86 4.05
C VAL A 47 2.37 -15.47 5.49
N GLY A 48 2.11 -14.18 5.74
CA GLY A 48 1.68 -13.66 7.03
C GLY A 48 0.38 -14.30 7.48
N GLY A 49 -0.67 -14.26 6.64
CA GLY A 49 -1.97 -14.87 6.94
C GLY A 49 -1.92 -16.38 7.13
N VAL A 50 -1.09 -17.09 6.36
CA VAL A 50 -0.85 -18.54 6.57
C VAL A 50 -0.10 -18.78 7.87
N LYS A 51 0.94 -18.00 8.17
CA LYS A 51 1.73 -18.14 9.40
C LYS A 51 0.92 -17.76 10.64
N ASP A 52 0.01 -16.80 10.51
CA ASP A 52 -0.95 -16.36 11.53
C ASP A 52 -2.00 -17.44 11.79
N ALA A 53 -2.61 -17.97 10.73
CA ALA A 53 -3.56 -19.08 10.80
C ALA A 53 -2.94 -20.37 11.38
N LEU A 54 -1.66 -20.64 11.09
CA LEU A 54 -0.93 -21.79 11.62
C LEU A 54 -0.35 -21.54 13.01
N SER A 55 -0.04 -20.29 13.37
CA SER A 55 0.50 -19.95 14.70
C SER A 55 -0.60 -19.72 15.73
N GLY A 56 -1.88 -19.75 15.34
CA GLY A 56 -3.01 -19.66 16.27
C GLY A 56 -2.93 -18.44 17.18
N LYS A 57 -2.45 -17.32 16.64
CA LYS A 57 -2.24 -16.09 17.41
C LYS A 57 -3.30 -15.09 17.01
N ASP A 58 -4.47 -15.28 17.63
CA ASP A 58 -5.50 -14.26 17.81
C ASP A 58 -4.86 -13.00 18.40
N ASP A 59 -4.33 -12.11 17.56
CA ASP A 59 -4.03 -10.73 17.94
C ASP A 59 -5.22 -9.87 17.52
N HIS A 60 -6.25 -9.95 18.37
CA HIS A 60 -7.36 -9.02 18.48
C HIS A 60 -6.80 -7.60 18.66
N LYS A 61 -7.11 -6.69 17.74
CA LYS A 61 -6.98 -5.25 17.95
C LYS A 61 -8.29 -4.70 18.48
#